data_AF-A0A1B8B9S7-F1
#
_entry.id   AF-A0A1B8B9S7-F1
#
_cell.length_a   1.000
_cell.length_b   1.000
_cell.length_c   1.000
_cell.angle_alpha   90.00
_cell.angle_beta   90.00
_cell.angle_gamma   90.00
#
_symmetry.space_group_name_H-M   'P 1'
#
loop_
_entity.id
_entity.type
_entity.pdbx_description
1 polymer ?
#
loop_
_entity_poly.entity_id
_entity_poly.type
_entity_poly.pdbx_seq_one_letter_code
_entity_poly.pdbx_strand_id
1 'polypeptide(L)'
;MSANDIFQGLPRDIAAVVSRGKTYIFFVNSNHELCYLLSPNGNTQEYDHHVVQISRGTLRVKCGSRQVAAMAWQGQKDHEIRVYCVAPEDGKCEKRGYIQEVAFNRAHGWELGTFGVDNPKTWIDSNASLTACALVWPDKADLSLFVSGKDDNGHRKVTRYYFDYAIKGGTWLEDGVISNRVCNW
;
A
#
# COMPACT_ATOMS: atom_id res chain seq x y z
N MET A 1 -14.37 21.68 -9.27
CA MET A 1 -13.09 21.78 -8.53
C MET A 1 -11.97 21.59 -9.53
N SER A 2 -10.98 22.48 -9.54
CA SER A 2 -9.88 22.39 -10.50
C SER A 2 -8.94 21.24 -10.10
N ALA A 3 -8.26 20.59 -11.04
CA ALA A 3 -7.30 19.53 -10.74
C ALA A 3 -6.18 19.99 -9.78
N ASN A 4 -5.95 21.31 -9.67
CA ASN A 4 -4.93 21.91 -8.80
C ASN A 4 -5.31 21.95 -7.32
N ASP A 5 -6.60 21.88 -6.96
CA ASP A 5 -7.02 21.98 -5.54
C ASP A 5 -6.83 20.65 -4.79
N ILE A 6 -6.72 19.54 -5.53
CA ILE A 6 -6.60 18.18 -5.00
C ILE A 6 -5.28 17.99 -4.22
N PHE A 7 -4.23 18.70 -4.64
CA PHE A 7 -2.85 18.54 -4.17
C PHE A 7 -2.37 19.63 -3.19
N GLN A 8 -3.24 20.54 -2.75
CA GLN A 8 -2.85 21.64 -1.85
C GLN A 8 -2.67 21.22 -0.38
N GLY A 9 -3.05 19.99 -0.01
CA GLY A 9 -2.88 19.47 1.34
C GLY A 9 -1.58 18.69 1.50
N LEU A 10 -0.84 18.93 2.59
CA LEU A 10 0.31 18.12 2.95
C LEU A 10 -0.11 16.64 3.14
N PRO A 11 0.58 15.68 2.50
CA PRO A 11 0.29 14.28 2.72
C PRO A 11 0.65 13.92 4.16
N ARG A 12 -0.21 13.12 4.81
CA ARG A 12 0.04 12.64 6.19
C ARG A 12 1.09 11.54 6.26
N ASP A 13 1.28 10.85 5.14
CA ASP A 13 2.19 9.72 5.02
C ASP A 13 2.64 9.62 3.56
N ILE A 14 3.84 9.09 3.35
CA ILE A 14 4.43 8.88 2.03
C ILE A 14 5.20 7.56 2.00
N ALA A 15 5.14 6.85 0.87
CA ALA A 15 5.97 5.68 0.62
C ALA A 15 6.71 5.85 -0.70
N ALA A 16 8.01 5.62 -0.71
CA ALA A 16 8.83 5.76 -1.91
C ALA A 16 9.44 4.43 -2.33
N VAL A 17 9.49 4.18 -3.65
CA VAL A 17 10.20 3.04 -4.23
C VAL A 17 10.96 3.50 -5.47
N VAL A 18 12.03 2.80 -5.79
CA VAL A 18 12.75 2.95 -7.05
C VAL A 18 12.47 1.73 -7.91
N SER A 19 12.01 1.96 -9.14
CA SER A 19 11.78 0.92 -10.13
C SER A 19 12.22 1.41 -11.50
N ARG A 20 13.05 0.63 -12.20
CA ARG A 20 13.61 0.98 -13.52
C ARG A 20 14.30 2.35 -13.57
N GLY A 21 15.02 2.72 -12.52
CA GLY A 21 15.70 4.02 -12.45
C GLY A 21 14.75 5.22 -12.33
N LYS A 22 13.45 4.97 -12.08
CA LYS A 22 12.46 5.99 -11.71
C LYS A 22 12.08 5.86 -10.25
N THR A 23 11.96 7.00 -9.58
CA THR A 23 11.41 7.08 -8.23
C THR A 23 9.92 7.33 -8.30
N TYR A 24 9.17 6.53 -7.56
CA TYR A 24 7.73 6.68 -7.36
C TYR A 24 7.52 7.06 -5.90
N ILE A 25 6.80 8.15 -5.63
CA ILE A 25 6.44 8.58 -4.27
C ILE A 25 4.93 8.54 -4.14
N PHE A 26 4.42 7.55 -3.42
CA PHE A 26 2.99 7.34 -3.18
C PHE A 26 2.50 8.12 -1.97
N PHE A 27 1.29 8.66 -2.07
CA PHE A 27 0.65 9.40 -1.00
C PHE A 27 -0.87 9.43 -1.18
N VAL A 28 -1.59 9.90 -0.16
CA VAL A 28 -3.06 10.08 -0.22
C VAL A 28 -3.38 11.56 -0.23
N ASN A 29 -4.12 11.99 -1.25
CA ASN A 29 -4.50 13.40 -1.40
C ASN A 29 -5.66 13.81 -0.46
N SER A 30 -6.07 15.08 -0.55
CA SER A 30 -7.16 15.64 0.26
C SER A 30 -8.53 15.00 -0.04
N ASN A 31 -8.74 14.50 -1.26
CA ASN A 31 -9.93 13.80 -1.72
C ASN A 31 -9.94 12.31 -1.36
N HIS A 32 -8.96 11.83 -0.60
CA HIS A 32 -8.82 10.43 -0.21
C HIS A 32 -8.57 9.48 -1.37
N GLU A 33 -7.84 9.94 -2.38
CA GLU A 33 -7.39 9.13 -3.51
C GLU A 33 -5.90 8.81 -3.37
N LEU A 34 -5.53 7.59 -3.74
CA LEU A 34 -4.13 7.18 -3.82
C LEU A 34 -3.50 7.86 -5.05
N CYS A 35 -2.40 8.56 -4.83
CA CYS A 35 -1.66 9.33 -5.83
C CYS A 35 -0.19 8.92 -5.83
N TYR A 36 0.54 9.27 -6.89
CA TYR A 36 1.98 9.19 -6.90
C TYR A 36 2.64 10.33 -7.66
N LEU A 37 3.85 10.68 -7.22
CA LEU A 37 4.82 11.48 -7.95
C LEU A 37 5.74 10.55 -8.73
N LEU A 38 6.00 10.84 -10.00
CA LEU A 38 6.92 10.08 -10.85
C LEU A 38 8.14 10.90 -11.24
N SER A 39 9.34 10.37 -10.96
CA SER A 39 10.56 11.11 -11.26
C SER A 39 10.72 11.28 -12.78
N PRO A 40 11.09 12.48 -13.24
CA PRO A 40 11.74 12.64 -14.53
C PRO A 40 13.02 11.78 -14.56
N ASN A 41 13.42 11.31 -15.75
CA ASN A 41 14.50 10.33 -15.91
C ASN A 41 15.81 10.76 -15.23
N GLY A 42 16.07 10.25 -14.02
CA GLY A 42 17.34 10.37 -13.29
C GLY A 42 17.76 11.78 -12.88
N ASN A 43 16.86 12.76 -12.86
CA ASN A 43 17.21 14.15 -12.55
C ASN A 43 16.37 14.72 -11.38
N THR A 44 16.74 15.91 -10.90
CA THR A 44 16.09 16.60 -9.77
C THR A 44 14.99 17.57 -10.22
N GLN A 45 14.45 17.42 -11.43
CA GLN A 45 13.36 18.25 -11.91
C GLN A 45 12.05 17.89 -11.19
N GLU A 46 11.03 18.70 -11.43
CA GLU A 46 9.69 18.50 -10.88
C GLU A 46 9.13 17.14 -11.27
N TYR A 47 8.55 16.43 -10.31
CA TYR A 47 7.94 15.13 -10.52
C TYR A 47 6.58 15.27 -11.19
N ASP A 48 6.26 14.37 -12.11
CA ASP A 48 4.91 14.32 -12.70
C ASP A 48 3.90 13.80 -11.67
N HIS A 49 2.75 14.48 -11.59
CA HIS A 49 1.68 14.14 -10.65
C HIS A 49 0.67 13.20 -11.29
N HIS A 50 0.33 12.11 -10.59
CA HIS A 50 -0.64 11.14 -11.07
C HIS A 50 -1.60 10.69 -9.96
N VAL A 51 -2.86 10.50 -10.33
CA VAL A 51 -3.83 9.74 -9.52
C VAL A 51 -3.75 8.27 -9.96
N VAL A 52 -3.73 7.34 -9.00
CA VAL A 52 -3.78 5.91 -9.29
C VAL A 52 -5.15 5.54 -9.83
N GLN A 53 -5.22 5.27 -11.13
CA GLN A 53 -6.45 4.85 -11.82
C GLN A 53 -6.50 3.33 -11.90
N ILE A 54 -7.38 2.71 -11.10
CA ILE A 54 -7.60 1.28 -11.13
C ILE A 54 -8.46 0.93 -12.35
N SER A 55 -8.02 -0.03 -13.16
CA SER A 55 -8.70 -0.44 -14.39
C SER A 55 -10.18 -0.84 -14.22
N ARG A 56 -10.56 -1.30 -13.01
CA ARG A 56 -11.93 -1.74 -12.68
C ARG A 56 -12.39 -1.24 -11.31
N GLY A 57 -12.79 0.03 -11.26
CA GLY A 57 -13.48 0.62 -10.11
C GLY A 57 -12.81 1.89 -9.60
N THR A 58 -13.28 2.36 -8.46
CA THR A 58 -12.72 3.52 -7.76
C THR A 58 -12.13 3.07 -6.44
N LEU A 59 -10.84 3.32 -6.25
CA LEU A 59 -10.17 3.14 -4.98
C LEU A 59 -10.34 4.42 -4.15
N ARG A 60 -10.97 4.30 -3.00
CA ARG A 60 -10.97 5.35 -1.98
C ARG A 60 -10.17 4.88 -0.77
N VAL A 61 -9.40 5.78 -0.19
CA VAL A 61 -8.68 5.57 1.06
C VAL A 61 -9.54 6.07 2.22
N LYS A 62 -9.44 5.44 3.38
CA LYS A 62 -10.22 5.80 4.57
C LYS A 62 -9.81 7.19 5.07
N CYS A 63 -10.79 8.01 5.45
CA CYS A 63 -10.53 9.41 5.82
C CYS A 63 -9.60 9.59 7.04
N GLY A 64 -9.70 8.69 8.03
CA GLY A 64 -8.86 8.67 9.23
C GLY A 64 -7.54 7.92 9.09
N SER A 65 -7.39 7.08 8.07
CA SER A 65 -6.19 6.26 7.84
C SER A 65 -5.65 6.53 6.45
N ARG A 66 -4.75 7.51 6.36
CA ARG A 66 -4.05 7.93 5.13
C ARG A 66 -2.68 7.27 5.00
N GLN A 67 -2.53 6.10 5.59
CA GLN A 67 -1.26 5.39 5.66
C GLN A 67 -1.00 4.66 4.34
N VAL A 68 0.25 4.68 3.89
CA VAL A 68 0.67 4.07 2.64
C VAL A 68 1.96 3.32 2.87
N ALA A 69 2.04 2.10 2.36
CA ALA A 69 3.28 1.36 2.24
C ALA A 69 3.50 0.96 0.79
N ALA A 70 4.75 0.85 0.36
CA ALA A 70 5.06 0.41 -0.99
C ALA A 70 6.32 -0.44 -1.02
N MET A 71 6.38 -1.38 -1.95
CA MET A 71 7.55 -2.19 -2.25
C MET A 71 7.68 -2.36 -3.76
N ALA A 72 8.90 -2.50 -4.25
CA ALA A 72 9.17 -2.78 -5.65
C ALA A 72 10.28 -3.81 -5.78
N TRP A 73 10.19 -4.67 -6.79
CA TRP A 73 11.23 -5.65 -7.10
C TRP A 73 11.22 -6.02 -8.57
N GLN A 74 12.29 -6.71 -9.00
CA GLN A 74 12.33 -7.37 -10.30
C GLN A 74 11.64 -8.73 -10.19
N GLY A 75 10.43 -8.87 -10.72
CA GLY A 75 9.77 -10.16 -10.87
C GLY A 75 10.33 -10.94 -12.06
N GLN A 76 9.89 -12.19 -12.23
CA GLN A 76 10.34 -13.08 -13.31
C GLN A 76 10.01 -12.53 -14.72
N LYS A 77 8.92 -11.79 -14.86
CA LYS A 77 8.43 -11.28 -16.15
C LYS A 77 8.60 -9.78 -16.33
N ASP A 78 8.44 -9.01 -15.25
CA ASP A 78 8.55 -7.55 -15.27
C ASP A 78 8.92 -7.03 -13.87
N HIS A 79 9.21 -5.73 -13.76
CA HIS A 79 9.29 -5.07 -12.46
C HIS A 79 7.89 -4.93 -11.88
N GLU A 80 7.75 -5.31 -10.62
CA GLU A 80 6.51 -5.18 -9.88
C GLU A 80 6.62 -4.03 -8.89
N ILE A 81 5.53 -3.28 -8.75
CA ILE A 81 5.33 -2.33 -7.66
C ILE A 81 4.04 -2.73 -6.98
N ARG A 82 4.06 -2.83 -5.66
CA ARG A 82 2.87 -3.05 -4.85
C ARG A 82 2.75 -1.96 -3.82
N VAL A 83 1.56 -1.41 -3.72
CA VAL A 83 1.20 -0.32 -2.82
C VAL A 83 0.07 -0.79 -1.93
N TYR A 84 0.18 -0.54 -0.64
CA TYR A 84 -0.82 -0.90 0.35
C TYR A 84 -1.38 0.38 0.95
N CYS A 85 -2.69 0.45 1.03
CA CYS A 85 -3.42 1.55 1.64
C CYS A 85 -4.60 1.00 2.44
N VAL A 86 -5.29 1.87 3.15
CA VAL A 86 -6.43 1.47 3.99
C VAL A 86 -7.72 1.85 3.30
N ALA A 87 -8.42 0.88 2.73
CA ALA A 87 -9.72 1.10 2.10
C ALA A 87 -10.85 1.09 3.15
N PRO A 88 -11.88 1.94 3.00
CA PRO A 88 -13.04 1.94 3.88
C PRO A 88 -14.01 0.82 3.51
N GLU A 89 -14.61 0.19 4.52
CA GLU A 89 -15.74 -0.73 4.36
C GLU A 89 -16.87 -0.07 3.55
N ASP A 90 -17.33 -0.77 2.50
CA ASP A 90 -18.37 -0.31 1.56
C ASP A 90 -18.11 1.08 0.94
N GLY A 91 -16.85 1.53 0.87
CA GLY A 91 -16.53 2.87 0.37
C GLY A 91 -16.85 4.01 1.36
N LYS A 92 -17.29 3.70 2.59
CA LYS A 92 -17.77 4.69 3.58
C LYS A 92 -16.69 5.04 4.59
N CYS A 93 -16.18 6.27 4.52
CA CYS A 93 -15.04 6.74 5.31
C CYS A 93 -15.10 6.49 6.82
N GLU A 94 -16.28 6.56 7.44
CA GLU A 94 -16.43 6.40 8.90
C GLU A 94 -16.42 4.95 9.36
N LYS A 95 -16.67 3.99 8.46
CA LYS A 95 -16.70 2.56 8.80
C LYS A 95 -15.31 1.97 8.99
N ARG A 96 -15.21 0.67 9.30
CA ARG A 96 -13.94 -0.03 9.49
C ARG A 96 -13.02 0.11 8.28
N GLY A 97 -11.71 0.10 8.53
CA GLY A 97 -10.70 0.06 7.47
C GLY A 97 -10.18 -1.36 7.27
N TYR A 98 -9.83 -1.70 6.04
CA TYR A 98 -9.10 -2.93 5.72
C TYR A 98 -7.93 -2.60 4.79
N ILE A 99 -6.91 -3.46 4.82
CA ILE A 99 -5.74 -3.30 3.94
C ILE A 99 -6.15 -3.65 2.52
N GLN A 100 -5.84 -2.75 1.59
CA GLN A 100 -6.02 -2.96 0.16
C GLN A 100 -4.67 -2.87 -0.53
N GLU A 101 -4.32 -3.91 -1.28
CA GLU A 101 -3.18 -3.92 -2.20
C GLU A 101 -3.59 -3.36 -3.55
N VAL A 102 -2.68 -2.60 -4.14
CA VAL A 102 -2.71 -2.07 -5.49
C VAL A 102 -1.41 -2.46 -6.17
N ALA A 103 -1.51 -3.22 -7.26
CA ALA A 103 -0.38 -3.71 -8.01
C ALA A 103 -0.21 -2.90 -9.31
N PHE A 104 1.03 -2.61 -9.67
CA PHE A 104 1.37 -2.10 -10.99
C PHE A 104 1.77 -3.24 -11.91
N ASN A 105 1.10 -3.34 -13.05
CA ASN A 105 1.42 -4.24 -14.14
C ASN A 105 1.57 -3.43 -15.44
N ARG A 106 2.67 -3.62 -16.17
CA ARG A 106 2.92 -2.88 -17.41
C ARG A 106 1.82 -3.07 -18.47
N ALA A 107 1.20 -4.24 -18.54
CA ALA A 107 0.18 -4.55 -19.53
C ALA A 107 -1.18 -3.88 -19.24
N HIS A 108 -1.48 -3.64 -17.96
CA HIS A 108 -2.82 -3.24 -17.52
C HIS A 108 -2.85 -1.96 -16.65
N GLY A 109 -1.67 -1.39 -16.36
CA GLY A 109 -1.53 -0.25 -15.47
C GLY A 109 -1.71 -0.66 -14.01
N TRP A 110 -2.46 0.14 -13.26
CA TRP A 110 -2.76 -0.12 -11.86
C TRP A 110 -4.01 -1.01 -11.73
N GLU A 111 -3.91 -2.04 -10.90
CA GLU A 111 -4.99 -2.98 -10.62
C GLU A 111 -5.07 -3.29 -9.12
N LEU A 112 -6.21 -3.80 -8.65
CA LEU A 112 -6.32 -4.30 -7.29
C LEU A 112 -5.51 -5.58 -7.18
N GLY A 113 -4.67 -5.65 -6.16
CA GLY A 113 -3.94 -6.86 -5.83
C GLY A 113 -4.80 -7.89 -5.08
N THR A 114 -4.16 -8.96 -4.62
CA THR A 114 -4.83 -10.04 -3.90
C THR A 114 -5.14 -9.65 -2.45
N PHE A 115 -4.31 -8.81 -1.81
CA PHE A 115 -4.60 -8.34 -0.45
C PHE A 115 -5.84 -7.44 -0.42
N GLY A 116 -6.86 -7.84 0.34
CA GLY A 116 -8.09 -7.07 0.54
C GLY A 116 -9.26 -7.48 -0.36
N VAL A 117 -9.03 -8.42 -1.28
CA VAL A 117 -10.09 -9.15 -2.01
C VAL A 117 -10.60 -10.34 -1.19
N ASP A 118 -9.84 -10.75 -0.17
CA ASP A 118 -10.17 -11.88 0.71
C ASP A 118 -11.48 -11.67 1.48
N ASN A 119 -12.21 -12.76 1.68
CA ASN A 119 -13.38 -12.83 2.54
C ASN A 119 -13.16 -13.91 3.60
N PRO A 120 -13.03 -13.56 4.89
CA PRO A 120 -13.18 -12.22 5.46
C PRO A 120 -12.03 -11.27 5.15
N LYS A 121 -12.31 -9.97 5.08
CA LYS A 121 -11.29 -8.93 4.90
C LYS A 121 -10.39 -8.82 6.14
N THR A 122 -9.11 -8.49 5.93
CA THR A 122 -8.18 -8.15 7.01
C THR A 122 -8.48 -6.75 7.53
N TRP A 123 -9.33 -6.67 8.53
CA TRP A 123 -9.69 -5.44 9.19
C TRP A 123 -8.56 -4.94 10.09
N ILE A 124 -8.36 -3.63 10.12
CA ILE A 124 -7.30 -3.00 10.91
C ILE A 124 -7.84 -1.86 11.77
N ASP A 125 -7.05 -1.48 12.76
CA ASP A 125 -7.36 -0.33 13.61
C ASP A 125 -7.33 0.99 12.82
N SER A 126 -8.15 1.96 13.27
CA SER A 126 -8.30 3.24 12.58
C SER A 126 -7.01 4.06 12.47
N ASN A 127 -6.04 3.82 13.36
CA ASN A 127 -4.74 4.49 13.41
C ASN A 127 -3.57 3.54 13.15
N ALA A 128 -3.83 2.39 12.51
CA ALA A 128 -2.79 1.45 12.11
C ALA A 128 -1.81 2.10 11.13
N SER A 129 -0.52 1.89 11.33
CA SER A 129 0.55 2.26 10.41
C SER A 129 0.98 1.06 9.57
N LEU A 130 1.42 1.32 8.36
CA LEU A 130 1.83 0.31 7.40
C LEU A 130 3.30 0.50 7.04
N THR A 131 4.03 -0.61 6.86
CA THR A 131 5.32 -0.58 6.16
C THR A 131 5.53 -1.89 5.41
N ALA A 132 6.26 -1.83 4.30
CA ALA A 132 6.41 -2.91 3.35
C ALA A 132 7.89 -3.06 2.99
N CYS A 133 8.36 -4.29 2.87
CA CYS A 133 9.69 -4.56 2.33
C CYS A 133 9.69 -5.80 1.42
N ALA A 134 10.65 -5.83 0.51
CA ALA A 134 10.93 -6.97 -0.34
C ALA A 134 12.42 -7.32 -0.21
N LEU A 135 12.72 -8.58 0.06
CA LEU A 135 14.06 -9.15 -0.05
C LEU A 135 14.13 -9.96 -1.34
N VAL A 136 15.05 -9.61 -2.22
CA VAL A 136 15.09 -10.14 -3.59
C VAL A 136 16.37 -10.93 -3.82
N TRP A 137 16.22 -12.18 -4.23
CA TRP A 137 17.27 -13.07 -4.72
C TRP A 137 17.11 -13.26 -6.24
N PRO A 138 18.11 -13.84 -6.94
CA PRO A 138 18.03 -14.06 -8.38
C PRO A 138 16.81 -14.85 -8.86
N ASP A 139 16.29 -15.77 -8.03
CA ASP A 139 15.22 -16.72 -8.36
C ASP A 139 13.94 -16.54 -7.52
N LYS A 140 13.98 -15.70 -6.48
CA LYS A 140 12.92 -15.56 -5.49
C LYS A 140 12.82 -14.13 -4.97
N ALA A 141 11.64 -13.69 -4.57
CA ALA A 141 11.46 -12.51 -3.74
C ALA A 141 10.64 -12.86 -2.49
N ASP A 142 11.11 -12.50 -1.30
CA ASP A 142 10.34 -12.58 -0.07
C ASP A 142 9.73 -11.22 0.22
N LEU A 143 8.41 -11.19 0.25
CA LEU A 143 7.64 -9.96 0.46
C LEU A 143 7.08 -9.97 1.88
N SER A 144 7.15 -8.84 2.56
CA SER A 144 6.57 -8.67 3.90
C SER A 144 5.87 -7.33 4.03
N LEU A 145 4.68 -7.36 4.63
CA LEU A 145 3.90 -6.21 5.04
C LEU A 145 3.76 -6.24 6.56
N PHE A 146 4.03 -5.12 7.21
CA PHE A 146 3.91 -4.96 8.66
C PHE A 146 2.84 -3.94 8.96
N VAL A 147 2.02 -4.25 9.96
CA VAL A 147 0.83 -3.49 10.32
C VAL A 147 0.84 -3.28 11.81
N SER A 148 0.85 -2.03 12.26
CA SER A 148 0.66 -1.72 13.68
C SER A 148 -0.83 -1.76 14.03
N GLY A 149 -1.14 -2.10 15.28
CA GLY A 149 -2.52 -2.14 15.74
C GLY A 149 -2.62 -2.54 17.20
N LYS A 150 -3.75 -3.13 17.55
CA LYS A 150 -4.08 -3.66 18.87
C LYS A 150 -4.59 -5.10 18.76
N ASP A 151 -4.34 -5.91 19.79
CA ASP A 151 -4.99 -7.21 19.96
C ASP A 151 -6.40 -7.06 20.57
N ASP A 152 -7.08 -8.18 20.76
CA ASP A 152 -8.44 -8.22 21.34
C ASP A 152 -8.50 -7.69 22.78
N ASN A 153 -7.35 -7.65 23.48
CA ASN A 153 -7.21 -7.09 24.82
C ASN A 153 -6.80 -5.60 24.79
N GLY A 154 -6.66 -5.00 23.60
CA GLY A 154 -6.25 -3.62 23.41
C GLY A 154 -4.74 -3.38 23.52
N HIS A 155 -3.91 -4.42 23.66
CA HIS A 155 -2.46 -4.29 23.69
C HIS A 155 -1.90 -3.99 22.31
N ARG A 156 -0.94 -3.06 22.27
CA ARG A 156 -0.29 -2.66 21.01
C ARG A 156 0.48 -3.83 20.42
N LYS A 157 0.28 -4.05 19.12
CA LYS A 157 0.94 -5.12 18.37
C LYS A 157 1.48 -4.64 17.04
N VAL A 158 2.43 -5.40 16.50
CA VAL A 158 2.80 -5.38 15.09
C VAL A 158 2.59 -6.77 14.52
N THR A 159 1.74 -6.87 13.50
CA THR A 159 1.50 -8.10 12.76
C THR A 159 2.32 -8.10 11.47
N ARG A 160 2.91 -9.25 11.14
CA ARG A 160 3.56 -9.48 9.84
C ARG A 160 2.64 -10.30 8.94
N TYR A 161 2.51 -9.85 7.70
CA TYR A 161 1.98 -10.62 6.59
C TYR A 161 3.11 -10.90 5.60
N TYR A 162 3.17 -12.12 5.07
CA TYR A 162 4.12 -12.51 4.04
C TYR A 162 3.39 -13.06 2.82
N PHE A 163 4.02 -12.90 1.65
CA PHE A 163 3.46 -13.42 0.40
C PHE A 163 3.93 -14.85 0.16
N ASP A 164 3.00 -15.79 0.06
CA ASP A 164 3.27 -17.19 -0.25
C ASP A 164 2.99 -17.47 -1.72
N TYR A 165 4.06 -17.78 -2.47
CA TYR A 165 4.00 -18.13 -3.89
C TYR A 165 3.60 -19.58 -4.15
N ALA A 166 3.59 -20.46 -3.13
CA ALA A 166 3.27 -21.88 -3.29
C ALA A 166 1.77 -22.10 -3.56
N ILE A 167 0.92 -21.16 -3.17
CA ILE A 167 -0.53 -21.20 -3.41
C ILE A 167 -0.82 -20.59 -4.79
N LYS A 168 -1.63 -21.27 -5.61
CA LYS A 168 -1.92 -20.92 -7.02
C LYS A 168 -2.23 -19.41 -7.22
N GLY A 169 -1.26 -18.66 -7.75
CA GLY A 169 -1.38 -17.22 -8.03
C GLY A 169 -0.79 -16.30 -6.96
N GLY A 170 -0.28 -16.87 -5.87
CA GLY A 170 0.27 -16.17 -4.72
C GLY A 170 -0.80 -15.60 -3.80
N THR A 171 -0.62 -15.73 -2.49
CA THR A 171 -1.54 -15.14 -1.51
C THR A 171 -0.80 -14.56 -0.32
N TRP A 172 -1.45 -13.63 0.38
CA TRP A 172 -0.94 -13.10 1.62
C TRP A 172 -1.37 -13.96 2.80
N LEU A 173 -0.40 -14.34 3.62
CA LEU A 173 -0.61 -15.11 4.83
C LEU A 173 -0.17 -14.29 6.05
N GLU A 174 -0.95 -14.37 7.12
CA GLU A 174 -0.56 -13.83 8.42
C GLU A 174 0.48 -14.77 9.04
N ASP A 175 1.66 -14.22 9.34
CA ASP A 175 2.70 -14.95 10.07
C ASP A 175 2.48 -14.89 11.59
N GLY A 176 1.79 -13.84 12.05
CA GLY A 176 1.44 -13.61 13.43
C GLY A 176 1.98 -12.29 13.98
N VAL A 177 1.89 -12.15 15.31
CA VAL A 177 2.30 -10.95 16.03
C VAL A 177 3.79 -11.01 16.35
N ILE A 178 4.59 -10.19 15.68
CA ILE A 178 6.04 -10.16 15.83
C ILE A 178 6.51 -9.33 17.02
N SER A 179 5.65 -8.46 17.55
CA SER A 179 5.93 -7.71 18.78
C SER A 179 4.66 -7.26 19.49
N ASN A 180 4.58 -7.54 20.80
CA ASN A 180 3.57 -7.04 21.74
C ASN A 180 4.13 -5.96 22.69
N ARG A 181 5.38 -5.54 22.48
CA ARG A 181 6.11 -4.64 23.40
C ARG A 181 6.25 -3.23 22.87
N VAL A 182 5.63 -2.91 21.73
CA VAL A 182 5.69 -1.58 21.12
C VAL A 182 4.73 -0.64 21.85
N CYS A 183 5.14 -0.15 23.01
CA CYS A 183 4.43 0.88 23.77
C CYS A 183 5.31 2.14 23.90
N ASN A 184 4.71 3.30 23.61
CA ASN A 184 5.28 4.66 23.62
C ASN A 184 6.34 4.97 22.55
N TRP A 185 5.89 5.22 21.32
CA TRP A 185 6.65 5.96 20.29
C TRP A 185 6.20 7.41 20.29
#